data_AF-A0A6L7SW38-F1
#
_entry.id   AF-A0A6L7SW38-F1
#
_cell.length_a   1.000
_cell.length_b   1.000
_cell.length_c   1.000
_cell.angle_alpha   90.00
_cell.angle_beta   90.00
_cell.angle_gamma   90.00
#
_symmetry.space_group_name_H-M   'P 1'
#
loop_
_entity.id
_entity.type
_entity.pdbx_description
1 polymer ?
#
loop_
_entity_poly.entity_id
_entity_poly.type
_entity_poly.pdbx_seq_one_letter_code
_entity_poly.pdbx_strand_id
1 'polypeptide(L)'
;MPKFLLGRPKLYGTGLSSKSISWPVLLLSLLTVVTIPAHSQQEVEIAGNRFAVSHPPGYVLEAVNLKLNGPRMLYFHGDEILVGSRDDRIYRLFPPYDQVQTLAHLPLYPHSMLIRDDEIIIADPRCFSSQVLQCPKLATART
;
A
#
# COMPACT_ATOMS: atom_id res chain seq x y z
N MET A 1 -11.36 -6.57 47.66
CA MET A 1 -10.19 -6.02 48.39
C MET A 1 -10.04 -6.78 49.71
N PRO A 2 -9.00 -7.60 49.93
CA PRO A 2 -8.68 -8.08 51.27
C PRO A 2 -7.57 -7.22 51.90
N LYS A 3 -7.83 -6.75 53.12
CA LYS A 3 -6.84 -6.11 54.01
C LYS A 3 -5.96 -7.20 54.62
N PHE A 4 -4.66 -7.17 54.32
CA PHE A 4 -3.66 -7.98 55.01
C PHE A 4 -3.03 -7.16 56.14
N LEU A 5 -3.19 -7.65 57.37
CA LEU A 5 -2.54 -7.14 58.58
C LEU A 5 -1.08 -7.63 58.60
N LEU A 6 -0.13 -6.71 58.49
CA LEU A 6 1.30 -7.00 58.64
C LEU A 6 1.66 -7.10 60.13
N GLY A 7 1.76 -8.33 60.63
CA GLY A 7 2.50 -8.63 61.85
C GLY A 7 4.01 -8.50 61.60
N ARG A 8 4.71 -7.73 62.44
CA ARG A 8 6.17 -7.57 62.37
C ARG A 8 6.87 -8.84 62.89
N PRO A 9 7.80 -9.46 62.15
CA PRO A 9 8.66 -10.49 62.72
C PRO A 9 9.83 -9.87 63.50
N LYS A 10 10.13 -10.47 64.65
CA LYS A 10 11.29 -10.20 65.51
C LYS A 10 12.59 -10.48 64.77
N LEU A 11 13.53 -9.54 64.87
CA LEU A 11 14.91 -9.69 64.43
C LEU A 11 15.66 -10.64 65.37
N TYR A 12 16.13 -11.77 64.84
CA TYR A 12 17.18 -12.56 65.47
C TYR A 12 18.45 -12.40 64.64
N GLY A 13 19.43 -11.73 65.24
CA GLY A 13 20.78 -11.67 64.71
C GLY A 13 21.49 -13.00 64.93
N THR A 14 22.13 -13.51 63.88
CA THR A 14 23.30 -14.38 64.00
C THR A 14 24.29 -13.92 62.93
N GLY A 15 25.50 -13.59 63.37
CA GLY A 15 26.57 -13.14 62.49
C GLY A 15 27.13 -14.30 61.69
N LEU A 16 27.47 -14.04 60.42
CA LEU A 16 28.41 -14.87 59.68
C LEU A 16 29.03 -14.09 58.53
N SER A 17 30.35 -13.96 58.62
CA SER A 17 31.33 -13.91 57.54
C SER A 17 31.24 -12.73 56.55
N SER A 18 32.11 -11.75 56.77
CA SER A 18 32.53 -10.76 55.79
C SER A 18 33.21 -11.44 54.59
N LYS A 19 32.43 -11.85 53.59
CA LYS A 19 32.95 -12.08 52.25
C LYS A 19 32.78 -10.79 51.47
N SER A 20 33.92 -10.22 51.07
CA SER A 20 34.04 -9.06 50.19
C SER A 20 33.24 -9.29 48.91
N ILE A 21 32.07 -8.65 48.82
CA ILE A 21 31.27 -8.59 47.60
C ILE A 21 31.90 -7.52 46.72
N SER A 22 32.72 -7.97 45.76
CA SER A 22 33.24 -7.15 44.69
C SER A 22 32.10 -6.70 43.78
N TRP A 23 31.66 -5.45 43.91
CA TRP A 23 31.14 -4.68 42.77
C TRP A 23 32.32 -4.57 41.79
N PRO A 24 32.23 -5.04 40.53
CA PRO A 24 31.41 -4.33 39.55
C PRO A 24 30.98 -5.21 38.34
N VAL A 25 29.71 -5.54 38.20
CA VAL A 25 29.16 -5.81 36.85
C VAL A 25 27.78 -5.19 36.76
N LEU A 26 27.75 -3.86 36.87
CA LEU A 26 26.69 -3.07 36.23
C LEU A 26 26.97 -3.17 34.72
N LEU A 27 26.58 -4.30 34.14
CA LEU A 27 26.50 -4.51 32.71
C LEU A 27 25.41 -3.54 32.23
N LEU A 28 25.89 -2.36 31.83
CA LEU A 28 25.14 -1.34 31.13
C LEU A 28 24.64 -1.98 29.82
N SER A 29 23.45 -2.59 29.86
CA SER A 29 22.76 -3.02 28.66
C SER A 29 22.34 -1.74 27.92
N LEU A 30 23.24 -1.25 27.06
CA LEU A 30 22.97 -0.16 26.15
C LEU A 30 21.94 -0.68 25.16
N LEU A 31 20.65 -0.43 25.43
CA LEU A 31 19.58 -0.62 24.45
C LEU A 31 19.84 0.38 23.32
N THR A 32 20.51 -0.07 22.26
CA THR A 32 20.54 0.65 21.01
C THR A 32 19.13 0.58 20.42
N VAL A 33 18.38 1.67 20.59
CA VAL A 33 17.12 1.85 19.88
C VAL A 33 17.49 2.05 18.41
N VAL A 34 17.33 1.02 17.59
CA VAL A 34 17.44 1.13 16.14
C VAL A 34 16.18 1.83 15.64
N THR A 35 16.28 3.11 15.34
CA THR A 35 15.21 3.85 14.66
C THR A 35 15.27 3.51 13.18
N ILE A 36 14.35 2.67 12.69
CA ILE A 36 14.16 2.50 11.25
C ILE A 36 13.44 3.77 10.77
N PRO A 37 14.01 4.52 9.80
CA PRO A 37 13.33 5.69 9.27
C PRO A 37 11.98 5.25 8.69
N ALA A 38 10.91 5.98 9.01
CA ALA A 38 9.57 5.62 8.54
C ALA A 38 9.45 5.64 7.00
N HIS A 39 10.36 6.34 6.33
CA HIS A 39 10.41 6.45 4.88
C HIS A 39 11.86 6.48 4.37
N SER A 40 12.05 5.94 3.17
CA SER A 40 13.26 6.04 2.35
C SER A 40 13.00 7.00 1.19
N GLN A 41 14.06 7.65 0.70
CA GLN A 41 14.01 8.52 -0.46
C GLN A 41 14.63 7.80 -1.66
N GLN A 42 13.98 7.90 -2.81
CA GLN A 42 14.47 7.37 -4.08
C GLN A 42 14.26 8.43 -5.17
N GLU A 43 15.21 8.51 -6.11
CA GLU A 43 15.02 9.28 -7.34
C GLU A 43 14.41 8.36 -8.42
N VAL A 44 13.32 8.79 -9.05
CA VAL A 44 12.66 8.08 -10.15
C VAL A 44 12.69 8.97 -11.39
N GLU A 45 13.10 8.40 -12.52
CA GLU A 45 13.05 9.08 -13.81
C GLU A 45 11.73 8.78 -14.54
N ILE A 46 10.98 9.82 -14.90
CA ILE A 46 9.72 9.72 -15.65
C ILE A 46 9.81 10.66 -16.85
N ALA A 47 9.83 10.09 -18.05
CA ALA A 47 9.92 10.83 -19.31
C ALA A 47 11.08 11.85 -19.33
N GLY A 48 12.27 11.44 -18.85
CA GLY A 48 13.48 12.28 -18.80
C GLY A 48 13.53 13.29 -17.64
N ASN A 49 12.49 13.36 -16.82
CA ASN A 49 12.45 14.22 -15.63
C ASN A 49 12.72 13.38 -14.39
N ARG A 50 13.46 13.93 -13.42
CA ARG A 50 13.77 13.24 -12.17
C ARG A 50 12.90 13.74 -11.03
N PHE A 51 12.38 12.80 -10.24
CA PHE A 51 11.51 13.06 -9.12
C PHE A 51 12.06 12.39 -7.86
N ALA A 52 12.20 13.15 -6.79
CA ALA A 52 12.44 12.58 -5.47
C ALA A 52 11.13 12.05 -4.89
N VAL A 53 11.09 10.76 -4.55
CA VAL A 53 9.90 10.07 -4.05
C VAL A 53 10.20 9.44 -2.70
N SER A 54 9.29 9.64 -1.76
CA SER A 54 9.31 9.04 -0.43
C SER A 54 8.52 7.73 -0.45
N HIS A 55 9.10 6.64 0.04
CA HIS A 55 8.44 5.34 0.10
C HIS A 55 8.78 4.58 1.37
N PRO A 56 8.00 3.56 1.77
CA PRO A 56 8.35 2.74 2.93
C PRO A 56 9.69 2.00 2.71
N PRO A 57 10.50 1.80 3.77
CA PRO A 57 11.74 1.02 3.67
C PRO A 57 11.49 -0.39 3.13
N GLY A 58 12.42 -0.90 2.30
CA GLY A 58 12.34 -2.24 1.72
C GLY A 58 11.55 -2.35 0.41
N TYR A 59 10.97 -1.24 -0.07
CA TYR A 59 10.33 -1.14 -1.38
C TYR A 59 11.22 -0.40 -2.38
N VAL A 60 10.98 -0.62 -3.68
CA VAL A 60 11.57 0.14 -4.78
C VAL A 60 10.44 0.59 -5.68
N LEU A 61 10.47 1.85 -6.11
CA LEU A 61 9.52 2.38 -7.09
C LEU A 61 10.13 2.31 -8.48
N GLU A 62 9.36 1.81 -9.45
CA GLU A 62 9.79 1.72 -10.84
C GLU A 62 8.72 2.29 -11.77
N ALA A 63 9.16 3.03 -12.80
CA ALA A 63 8.29 3.50 -13.87
C ALA A 63 8.13 2.40 -14.93
N VAL A 64 7.07 1.61 -14.80
CA VAL A 64 6.86 0.42 -15.65
C VAL A 64 6.31 0.77 -17.04
N ASN A 65 5.53 1.84 -17.16
CA ASN A 65 4.93 2.24 -18.43
C ASN A 65 4.82 3.77 -18.55
N LEU A 66 5.41 4.32 -19.62
CA LEU A 66 5.41 5.75 -19.92
C LEU A 66 4.57 6.11 -21.16
N LYS A 67 3.87 5.13 -21.76
CA LYS A 67 3.15 5.27 -23.03
C LYS A 67 1.67 5.62 -22.85
N LEU A 68 1.14 5.47 -21.63
CA LEU A 68 -0.27 5.72 -21.31
C LEU A 68 -0.57 7.21 -21.18
N ASN A 69 -1.60 7.69 -21.88
CA ASN A 69 -1.98 9.09 -21.85
C ASN A 69 -3.01 9.41 -20.76
N GLY A 70 -2.55 9.80 -19.58
CA GLY A 70 -3.44 10.15 -18.47
C GLY A 70 -4.16 8.94 -17.86
N PRO A 71 -3.42 7.88 -17.45
CA PRO A 71 -4.00 6.73 -16.75
C PRO A 71 -4.62 7.19 -15.43
N ARG A 72 -5.81 6.69 -15.10
CA ARG A 72 -6.55 7.12 -13.91
C ARG A 72 -7.04 5.98 -13.03
N MET A 73 -7.23 4.82 -13.63
CA MET A 73 -7.70 3.65 -12.93
C MET A 73 -6.97 2.43 -13.41
N LEU A 74 -6.65 1.54 -12.48
CA LEU A 74 -6.02 0.26 -12.72
C LEU A 74 -6.94 -0.83 -12.17
N TYR A 75 -7.25 -1.82 -12.98
CA TYR A 75 -7.99 -3.00 -12.57
C TYR A 75 -7.14 -4.23 -12.89
N PHE A 76 -6.85 -5.03 -11.86
CA PHE A 76 -6.07 -6.25 -11.99
C PHE A 76 -7.00 -7.44 -12.25
N HIS A 77 -6.72 -8.20 -13.30
CA HIS A 77 -7.51 -9.37 -13.68
C HIS A 77 -6.56 -10.50 -14.10
N GLY A 78 -6.38 -11.51 -13.25
CA GLY A 78 -5.31 -12.49 -13.46
C GLY A 78 -3.95 -11.78 -13.53
N ASP A 79 -3.21 -12.02 -14.61
CA ASP A 79 -1.90 -11.39 -14.83
C ASP A 79 -2.01 -10.07 -15.61
N GLU A 80 -3.17 -9.70 -16.15
CA GLU A 80 -3.36 -8.47 -16.91
C GLU A 80 -3.80 -7.28 -16.05
N ILE A 81 -3.48 -6.08 -16.54
CA ILE A 81 -3.96 -4.81 -15.99
C ILE A 81 -4.79 -4.12 -17.05
N LEU A 82 -6.06 -3.87 -16.73
CA LEU A 82 -6.89 -2.97 -17.50
C LEU A 82 -6.75 -1.54 -16.96
N VAL A 83 -6.58 -0.58 -17.86
CA VAL A 83 -6.35 0.83 -17.51
C VAL A 83 -7.41 1.70 -18.14
N GLY A 84 -8.20 2.36 -17.31
CA GLY A 84 -9.07 3.46 -17.74
C GLY A 84 -8.27 4.76 -17.84
N SER A 85 -8.48 5.50 -18.93
CA SER A 85 -7.63 6.63 -19.29
C SER A 85 -8.44 7.86 -19.72
N ARG A 86 -7.88 9.06 -19.49
CA ARG A 86 -8.51 10.36 -19.78
C ARG A 86 -8.71 10.65 -21.26
N ASP A 87 -8.04 9.92 -22.13
CA ASP A 87 -8.15 9.99 -23.58
C ASP A 87 -9.26 9.08 -24.14
N ASP A 88 -10.27 8.80 -23.31
CA ASP A 88 -11.45 8.01 -23.65
C ASP A 88 -11.12 6.58 -24.13
N ARG A 89 -10.06 5.98 -23.58
CA ARG A 89 -9.63 4.62 -23.93
C ARG A 89 -9.58 3.71 -22.72
N ILE A 90 -9.84 2.44 -22.97
CA ILE A 90 -9.45 1.35 -22.08
C ILE A 90 -8.23 0.68 -22.71
N TYR A 91 -7.16 0.62 -21.94
CA TYR A 91 -5.98 -0.12 -22.29
C TYR A 91 -5.93 -1.46 -21.56
N ARG A 92 -5.26 -2.43 -22.17
CA ARG A 92 -4.88 -3.70 -21.58
C ARG A 92 -3.36 -3.81 -21.60
N LEU A 93 -2.79 -4.17 -20.46
CA LEU A 93 -1.36 -4.41 -20.26
C LEU A 93 -1.17 -5.87 -19.84
N PHE A 94 -0.19 -6.52 -20.45
CA PHE A 94 0.29 -7.84 -20.04
C PHE A 94 1.69 -7.71 -19.44
N PRO A 95 2.11 -8.60 -18.51
CA PRO A 95 3.48 -8.61 -18.01
C PRO A 95 4.48 -8.62 -19.19
N PRO A 96 5.57 -7.82 -19.13
CA PRO A 96 6.05 -7.01 -18.00
C PRO A 96 5.42 -5.60 -17.91
N TYR A 97 4.25 -5.40 -18.50
CA TYR A 97 3.38 -4.21 -18.47
C TYR A 97 3.87 -2.98 -19.24
N ASP A 98 4.90 -3.14 -20.06
CA ASP A 98 5.47 -2.10 -20.95
C ASP A 98 4.77 -2.05 -22.32
N GLN A 99 3.98 -3.08 -22.65
CA GLN A 99 3.17 -3.18 -23.87
C GLN A 99 1.74 -2.71 -23.62
N VAL A 100 1.28 -1.78 -24.46
CA VAL A 100 -0.05 -1.18 -24.36
C VAL A 100 -0.91 -1.65 -25.53
N GLN A 101 -1.97 -2.40 -25.24
CA GLN A 101 -3.03 -2.71 -26.18
C GLN A 101 -4.22 -1.78 -25.93
N THR A 102 -4.75 -1.13 -26.96
CA THR A 102 -6.08 -0.50 -26.83
C THR A 102 -7.14 -1.59 -26.92
N LEU A 103 -7.93 -1.77 -25.87
CA LEU A 103 -9.05 -2.71 -25.84
C LEU A 103 -10.32 -2.06 -26.41
N ALA A 104 -10.60 -0.82 -26.02
CA ALA A 104 -11.76 -0.08 -26.48
C ALA A 104 -11.48 1.42 -26.51
N HIS A 105 -12.17 2.10 -27.44
CA HIS A 105 -12.38 3.55 -27.39
C HIS A 105 -13.83 3.79 -27.02
N LEU A 106 -14.04 4.65 -26.04
CA LEU A 106 -15.36 4.98 -25.50
C LEU A 106 -15.71 6.39 -25.95
N PRO A 107 -17.00 6.72 -26.14
CA PRO A 107 -17.41 8.09 -26.39
C PRO A 107 -17.39 8.98 -25.13
N LEU A 108 -16.80 8.48 -24.03
CA LEU A 108 -16.77 9.12 -22.72
C LEU A 108 -15.58 8.62 -21.89
N TYR A 109 -15.11 9.48 -21.00
CA TYR A 109 -14.02 9.18 -20.08
C TYR A 109 -14.46 8.14 -19.02
N PRO A 110 -13.83 6.95 -18.97
CA PRO A 110 -14.20 5.92 -18.00
C PRO A 110 -13.76 6.32 -16.57
N HIS A 111 -14.73 6.69 -15.73
CA HIS A 111 -14.49 7.12 -14.34
C HIS A 111 -14.44 5.98 -13.32
N SER A 112 -15.12 4.87 -13.57
CA SER A 112 -15.03 3.62 -12.80
C SER A 112 -15.26 2.41 -13.72
N MET A 113 -14.68 1.26 -13.38
CA MET A 113 -14.74 0.03 -14.17
C MET A 113 -14.71 -1.19 -13.25
N LEU A 114 -15.44 -2.24 -13.64
CA LEU A 114 -15.49 -3.55 -13.00
C LEU A 114 -15.51 -4.64 -14.07
N ILE A 115 -14.94 -5.81 -13.78
CA ILE A 115 -15.13 -7.02 -14.60
C ILE A 115 -16.09 -7.97 -13.88
N ARG A 116 -17.06 -8.52 -14.62
CA ARG A 116 -17.96 -9.58 -14.16
C ARG A 116 -18.33 -10.47 -15.32
N ASP A 117 -18.21 -11.79 -15.16
CA ASP A 117 -18.63 -12.78 -16.16
C ASP A 117 -18.05 -12.48 -17.57
N ASP A 118 -16.77 -12.11 -17.65
CA ASP A 118 -16.04 -11.67 -18.86
C ASP A 118 -16.58 -10.39 -19.55
N GLU A 119 -17.43 -9.64 -18.85
CA GLU A 119 -17.91 -8.33 -19.28
C GLU A 119 -17.23 -7.21 -18.50
N ILE A 120 -16.78 -6.19 -19.25
CA ILE A 120 -16.31 -4.93 -18.67
C ILE A 120 -17.51 -3.99 -18.48
N ILE A 121 -17.76 -3.65 -17.23
CA ILE A 121 -18.82 -2.74 -16.77
C ILE A 121 -18.16 -1.41 -16.46
N ILE A 122 -18.59 -0.33 -17.12
CA ILE A 122 -18.00 1.00 -17.03
C ILE A 122 -19.05 1.98 -16.52
N ALA A 123 -18.74 2.81 -15.52
CA ALA A 123 -19.69 3.85 -15.15
C ALA A 123 -19.75 4.96 -16.19
N ASP A 124 -20.96 5.26 -16.64
CA ASP A 124 -21.25 6.41 -17.49
C ASP A 124 -21.62 7.61 -16.60
N PRO A 125 -20.85 8.71 -16.60
CA PRO A 125 -21.17 9.89 -15.80
C PRO A 125 -22.50 10.54 -16.21
N ARG A 126 -23.01 10.26 -17.42
CA ARG A 126 -24.33 10.74 -17.88
C ARG A 126 -25.48 9.98 -17.21
N CYS A 127 -25.20 8.83 -16.60
CA CYS A 127 -26.17 7.96 -15.93
C CYS A 127 -26.38 8.24 -14.43
N PHE A 128 -25.93 9.41 -13.94
CA PHE A 128 -26.10 9.83 -12.55
C PHE A 128 -27.45 10.49 -12.22
N SER A 129 -28.31 10.73 -13.22
CA SER A 129 -29.66 11.27 -13.02
C SER A 129 -30.69 10.16 -12.77
N SER A 130 -31.86 10.49 -12.22
CA SER A 130 -32.93 9.63 -11.64
C SER A 130 -33.56 8.55 -12.55
N GLN A 131 -32.90 8.16 -13.64
CA GLN A 131 -33.36 7.22 -14.66
C GLN A 131 -32.30 6.14 -14.95
N VAL A 132 -31.78 5.50 -13.90
CA VAL A 132 -30.82 4.38 -13.99
C VAL A 132 -31.32 3.25 -14.93
N LEU A 133 -32.65 3.09 -15.05
CA LEU A 133 -33.30 2.08 -15.91
C LEU A 133 -33.29 2.42 -17.42
N GLN A 134 -32.91 3.64 -17.79
CA GLN A 134 -32.89 4.11 -19.20
C GLN A 134 -31.48 4.25 -19.76
N CYS A 135 -30.47 3.89 -18.96
CA CYS A 135 -29.11 3.84 -19.46
C CYS A 135 -28.99 2.70 -20.48
N PRO A 136 -28.54 2.98 -21.72
CA PRO A 136 -28.22 1.92 -22.65
C PRO A 136 -27.22 0.99 -21.96
N LYS A 137 -27.39 -0.31 -22.18
CA LYS A 137 -26.49 -1.35 -21.66
C LYS A 137 -25.05 -0.86 -21.88
N LEU A 138 -24.29 -0.81 -20.79
CA LEU A 138 -22.95 -0.27 -20.73
C LEU A 138 -22.12 -0.77 -21.91
N ALA A 139 -21.19 0.05 -22.41
CA ALA A 139 -20.28 -0.37 -23.46
C ALA A 139 -19.54 -1.64 -23.01
N THR A 140 -19.99 -2.80 -23.49
CA THR A 140 -19.40 -4.10 -23.19
C THR A 140 -18.27 -4.35 -24.16
N ALA A 141 -17.04 -4.34 -23.66
CA ALA A 141 -15.91 -4.99 -24.32
C ALA A 141 -15.76 -6.40 -23.70
N ARG A 142 -15.53 -7.41 -24.54
CA ARG A 142 -15.18 -8.75 -24.07
C ARG A 142 -13.69 -8.81 -23.80
N THR A 143 -13.32 -9.51 -22.73
CA THR A 143 -11.93 -9.80 -22.40
C THR A 143 -11.33 -10.84 -23.34
#